data_AF-A0A7X3L9Z0-F1
#
_entry.id   AF-A0A7X3L9Z0-F1
#
_cell.length_a   1.000
_cell.length_b   1.000
_cell.length_c   1.000
_cell.angle_alpha   90.00
_cell.angle_beta   90.00
_cell.angle_gamma   90.00
#
_symmetry.space_group_name_H-M   'P 1'
#
loop_
_entity.id
_entity.type
_entity.pdbx_description
1 polymer ?
#
loop_
_entity_poly.entity_id
_entity_poly.type
_entity_poly.pdbx_seq_one_letter_code
_entity_poly.pdbx_strand_id
1 'polypeptide(L)'
;MTQAHYQSKGSWPADAVKLTDAKVDIFWKKNPPEGKQLGSAGGRPAWIEVKLVPLTTEQVRGMRLLAYRAVSDPLKMEAEHDALITGAEPDYTVWLAKVAEIKARLPLLEQEG
;
A
#
# COMPACT_ATOMS: atom_id res chain seq x y z
N MET A 1 -11.39 -23.86 16.07
CA MET A 1 -10.64 -25.12 16.27
C MET A 1 -10.18 -25.09 17.72
N THR A 2 -10.67 -26.02 18.54
CA THR A 2 -10.60 -25.95 20.01
C THR A 2 -9.42 -26.75 20.58
N GLN A 3 -8.97 -26.32 21.75
CA GLN A 3 -7.81 -26.79 22.53
C GLN A 3 -7.63 -28.32 22.62
N ALA A 4 -8.71 -29.09 22.51
CA ALA A 4 -8.66 -30.56 22.50
C ALA A 4 -7.76 -31.14 21.40
N HIS A 5 -7.56 -30.42 20.28
CA HIS A 5 -6.70 -30.89 19.21
C HIS A 5 -5.19 -30.84 19.54
N TYR A 6 -4.77 -29.91 20.41
CA TYR A 6 -3.36 -29.67 20.72
C TYR A 6 -2.82 -30.57 21.85
N GLN A 7 -3.67 -30.98 22.79
CA GLN A 7 -3.22 -31.74 23.97
C GLN A 7 -2.77 -33.18 23.64
N SER A 8 -3.10 -33.73 22.46
CA SER A 8 -2.65 -35.09 22.09
C SER A 8 -1.21 -35.15 21.57
N LYS A 9 -0.55 -34.02 21.27
CA LYS A 9 0.76 -34.00 20.60
C LYS A 9 1.93 -33.47 21.44
N GLY A 10 1.73 -33.18 22.72
CA GLY A 10 2.82 -32.98 23.68
C GLY A 10 3.85 -31.90 23.35
N SER A 11 3.49 -30.89 22.55
CA SER A 11 4.39 -29.79 22.18
C SER A 11 3.73 -28.46 22.49
N TRP A 12 3.72 -28.14 23.78
CA TRP A 12 3.51 -26.77 24.25
C TRP A 12 4.88 -26.23 24.67
N PRO A 13 5.41 -25.19 24.02
CA PRO A 13 6.67 -24.61 24.44
C PRO A 13 6.44 -23.78 25.72
N ALA A 14 7.42 -23.77 26.62
CA ALA A 14 7.29 -23.16 27.95
C ALA A 14 7.05 -21.64 27.94
N ASP A 15 7.27 -20.99 26.79
CA ASP A 15 7.08 -19.57 26.52
C ASP A 15 5.66 -19.23 26.01
N ALA A 16 4.81 -20.22 25.76
CA ALA A 16 3.49 -19.97 25.21
C ALA A 16 2.50 -19.49 26.29
N VAL A 17 2.13 -18.21 26.20
CA VAL A 17 1.16 -17.54 27.07
C VAL A 17 -0.27 -17.86 26.62
N LYS A 18 -1.08 -18.45 27.51
CA LYS A 18 -2.51 -18.72 27.27
C LYS A 18 -3.28 -17.40 27.13
N LEU A 19 -3.71 -17.06 25.91
CA LEU A 19 -4.74 -16.05 25.71
C LEU A 19 -6.08 -16.59 26.23
N THR A 20 -6.82 -15.78 27.01
CA THR A 20 -8.17 -16.13 27.45
C THR A 20 -9.14 -16.11 26.29
N ASP A 21 -10.21 -16.90 26.35
CA ASP A 21 -11.20 -17.05 25.26
C ASP A 21 -11.79 -15.70 24.81
N ALA A 22 -11.97 -14.77 25.76
CA ALA A 22 -12.42 -13.40 25.48
C ALA A 22 -11.45 -12.59 24.59
N LYS A 23 -10.15 -12.90 24.59
CA LYS A 23 -9.16 -12.23 23.73
C LYS A 23 -9.06 -12.91 22.36
N VAL A 24 -9.31 -14.21 22.28
CA VAL A 24 -9.34 -14.91 20.98
C VAL A 24 -10.43 -14.31 20.09
N ASP A 25 -11.62 -14.00 20.64
CA ASP A 25 -12.71 -13.41 19.85
C ASP A 25 -12.43 -11.97 19.35
N ILE A 26 -11.57 -11.23 20.04
CA ILE A 26 -11.20 -9.85 19.68
C ILE A 26 -10.13 -9.81 18.57
N PHE A 27 -9.20 -10.78 18.57
CA PHE A 27 -8.01 -10.72 17.71
C PHE A 27 -8.00 -11.77 16.58
N TRP A 28 -8.73 -12.88 16.72
CA TRP A 28 -8.76 -13.94 15.72
C TRP A 28 -9.83 -13.68 14.65
N LYS A 29 -9.40 -13.53 13.38
CA LYS A 29 -10.27 -13.29 12.20
C LYS A 29 -11.12 -11.99 12.23
N LYS A 30 -10.78 -11.01 13.07
CA LYS A 30 -11.43 -9.69 13.03
C LYS A 30 -10.68 -8.75 12.09
N ASN A 31 -11.42 -7.98 11.29
CA ASN A 31 -10.84 -6.95 10.43
C ASN A 31 -10.19 -5.86 11.31
N PRO A 32 -8.95 -5.44 11.00
CA PRO A 32 -8.32 -4.33 11.71
C PRO A 32 -9.12 -3.03 11.51
N PRO A 33 -9.24 -2.18 12.55
CA PRO A 33 -9.70 -0.80 12.37
C PRO A 33 -8.72 -0.01 11.49
N GLU A 34 -9.23 0.97 10.75
CA GLU A 34 -8.46 1.82 9.84
C GLU A 34 -7.22 2.43 10.54
N GLY A 35 -6.03 2.24 9.97
CA GLY A 35 -4.77 2.76 10.51
C GLY A 35 -4.13 1.96 11.66
N LYS A 36 -4.67 0.80 12.04
CA LYS A 36 -4.08 -0.04 13.13
C LYS A 36 -3.68 -1.42 12.62
N GLN A 37 -2.47 -1.86 12.95
CA GLN A 37 -1.99 -3.21 12.66
C GLN A 37 -1.81 -4.00 13.98
N LEU A 38 -2.10 -5.30 13.94
CA LEU A 38 -1.87 -6.18 15.08
C LEU A 38 -0.35 -6.30 15.31
N GLY A 39 0.14 -5.78 16.44
CA GLY A 39 1.51 -5.87 16.88
C GLY A 39 1.62 -6.33 18.33
N SER A 40 2.81 -6.25 18.93
CA SER A 40 3.06 -6.68 20.31
C SER A 40 3.53 -5.50 21.16
N ALA A 41 2.79 -5.19 22.23
CA ALA A 41 3.20 -4.21 23.23
C ALA A 41 3.42 -4.93 24.57
N GLY A 42 4.66 -5.01 25.04
CA GLY A 42 5.01 -5.66 26.31
C GLY A 42 4.68 -7.16 26.36
N GLY A 43 4.78 -7.87 25.22
CA GLY A 43 4.53 -9.32 25.15
C GLY A 43 3.05 -9.71 25.02
N ARG A 44 2.15 -8.75 24.77
CA ARG A 44 0.73 -8.99 24.52
C ARG A 44 0.32 -8.46 23.15
N PRO A 45 -0.55 -9.16 22.40
CA PRO A 45 -1.09 -8.64 21.15
C PRO A 45 -1.86 -7.34 21.43
N ALA A 46 -1.44 -6.27 20.78
CA ALA A 46 -2.02 -4.94 20.87
C ALA A 46 -2.23 -4.38 19.46
N TRP A 47 -3.30 -3.62 19.28
CA TRP A 47 -3.50 -2.83 18.08
C TRP A 47 -2.52 -1.65 18.11
N ILE A 48 -1.35 -1.83 17.49
CA ILE A 48 -0.38 -0.76 17.37
C ILE A 48 -0.92 0.20 16.32
N GLU A 49 -1.02 1.47 16.69
CA GLU A 49 -1.27 2.55 15.75
C GLU A 49 -0.05 2.63 14.83
N VAL A 50 -0.19 2.06 13.64
CA VAL A 50 0.75 2.34 12.56
C VAL A 50 0.41 3.76 12.16
N LYS A 51 1.16 4.73 12.66
CA LYS A 51 1.17 6.04 12.03
C LYS A 51 1.50 5.79 10.57
N LEU A 52 0.47 5.86 9.72
CA LEU A 52 0.63 5.82 8.28
C LEU A 52 1.46 7.07 7.98
N VAL A 53 2.79 6.91 7.96
CA VAL A 53 3.67 8.02 7.68
C VAL A 53 3.20 8.58 6.33
N PRO A 54 2.99 9.90 6.22
CA PRO A 54 2.63 10.48 4.94
C PRO A 54 3.67 10.03 3.92
N LEU A 55 3.21 9.58 2.75
CA LEU A 55 4.09 9.11 1.69
C LEU A 55 5.22 10.11 1.50
N THR A 56 6.47 9.68 1.63
CA THR A 56 7.61 10.58 1.46
C THR A 56 7.62 11.09 0.03
N THR A 57 8.22 12.27 -0.20
CA THR A 57 8.35 12.85 -1.53
C THR A 57 8.97 11.86 -2.52
N GLU A 58 9.92 11.04 -2.07
CA GLU A 58 10.53 9.98 -2.88
C GLU A 58 9.55 8.86 -3.25
N GLN A 59 8.73 8.39 -2.30
CA GLN A 59 7.67 7.41 -2.58
C GLN A 59 6.66 7.96 -3.59
N VAL A 60 6.23 9.21 -3.45
CA VAL A 60 5.32 9.87 -4.40
C VAL A 60 5.96 9.96 -5.79
N ARG A 61 7.25 10.31 -5.88
CA ARG A 61 7.99 10.32 -7.16
C ARG A 61 8.06 8.94 -7.79
N GLY A 62 8.33 7.90 -7.00
CA GLY A 62 8.33 6.51 -7.47
C GLY A 62 6.97 6.08 -8.01
N MET A 63 5.90 6.40 -7.30
CA MET A 63 4.52 6.12 -7.75
C MET A 63 4.17 6.88 -9.04
N ARG A 64 4.59 8.15 -9.16
CA ARG A 64 4.42 8.93 -10.40
C ARG A 64 5.18 8.30 -11.57
N LEU A 65 6.42 7.86 -11.37
CA LEU A 65 7.22 7.22 -12.41
C LEU A 65 6.56 5.94 -12.93
N LEU A 66 6.06 5.10 -12.01
CA LEU A 66 5.31 3.89 -12.37
C LEU A 66 4.04 4.23 -13.14
N ALA A 67 3.30 5.27 -12.71
CA ALA A 67 2.09 5.72 -13.40
C ALA A 67 2.38 6.28 -14.80
N TYR A 68 3.44 7.09 -14.96
CA TYR A 68 3.84 7.60 -16.27
C TYR A 68 4.14 6.46 -17.23
N ARG A 69 4.97 5.50 -16.81
CA ARG A 69 5.30 4.33 -17.63
C ARG A 69 4.08 3.49 -18.00
N ALA A 70 3.12 3.36 -17.09
CA ALA A 70 1.96 2.51 -17.29
C ALA A 70 0.89 3.13 -18.21
N VAL A 71 0.62 4.42 -18.08
CA VAL A 71 -0.55 5.04 -18.75
C VAL A 71 -0.27 6.34 -19.49
N SER A 72 0.87 6.99 -19.26
CA SER A 72 1.20 8.27 -19.90
C SER A 72 2.13 8.08 -21.08
N ASP A 73 3.27 7.43 -20.86
CA ASP A 73 4.33 7.25 -21.87
C ASP A 73 3.84 6.52 -23.13
N PRO A 74 2.94 5.50 -23.06
CA PRO A 74 2.35 4.93 -24.26
C PRO A 74 1.62 5.97 -25.13
N LEU A 75 0.89 6.92 -24.54
CA LEU A 75 0.19 7.97 -25.27
C LEU A 75 1.16 8.90 -26.00
N LYS A 76 2.31 9.16 -25.40
CA LYS A 76 3.38 9.94 -26.03
C LYS A 76 3.95 9.20 -27.24
N MET A 77 4.21 7.89 -27.09
CA MET A 77 4.73 7.06 -28.18
C MET A 77 3.77 6.99 -29.38
N GLU A 78 2.48 6.83 -29.13
CA GLU A 78 1.46 6.84 -30.20
C GLU A 78 1.43 8.18 -30.94
N ALA A 79 1.44 9.31 -30.21
CA ALA A 79 1.46 10.63 -30.82
C ALA A 79 2.71 10.87 -31.70
N GLU A 80 3.87 10.36 -31.26
CA GLU A 80 5.13 10.44 -32.03
C GLU A 80 5.10 9.54 -33.26
N HIS A 81 4.51 8.36 -33.15
CA HIS A 81 4.33 7.44 -34.27
C HIS A 81 3.38 8.02 -35.34
N ASP A 82 2.25 8.58 -34.92
CA ASP A 82 1.30 9.20 -35.83
C ASP A 82 1.91 10.41 -36.56
N ALA A 83 2.69 11.22 -35.84
CA ALA A 83 3.46 12.31 -36.42
C ALA A 83 4.49 11.83 -37.46
N LEU A 84 5.19 10.73 -37.17
CA LEU A 84 6.15 10.12 -38.11
C LEU A 84 5.46 9.66 -39.40
N ILE A 85 4.27 9.05 -39.29
CA ILE A 85 3.50 8.57 -40.46
C ILE A 85 2.96 9.74 -41.28
N THR A 86 2.43 10.76 -40.61
CA THR A 86 1.76 11.89 -41.26
C THR A 86 2.73 12.98 -41.72
N GLY A 87 3.98 12.95 -41.25
CA GLY A 87 4.96 14.02 -41.48
C GLY A 87 4.62 15.32 -40.74
N ALA A 88 3.79 15.24 -39.71
CA ALA A 88 3.35 16.37 -38.89
C ALA A 88 4.14 16.46 -37.56
N GLU A 89 3.84 17.46 -36.75
CA GLU A 89 4.34 17.52 -35.37
C GLU A 89 3.48 16.65 -34.43
N PRO A 90 4.08 15.95 -33.45
CA PRO A 90 3.33 15.17 -32.46
C PRO A 90 2.41 16.05 -31.59
N ASP A 91 1.13 15.67 -31.52
CA ASP A 91 0.19 16.30 -30.58
C ASP A 91 0.27 15.63 -29.20
N TYR A 92 0.88 16.32 -28.25
CA TYR A 92 1.06 15.84 -26.88
C TYR A 92 -0.08 16.19 -25.92
N THR A 93 -1.20 16.75 -26.40
CA THR A 93 -2.32 17.22 -25.56
C THR A 93 -2.86 16.11 -24.64
N VAL A 94 -3.03 14.89 -25.18
CA VAL A 94 -3.56 13.75 -24.42
C VAL A 94 -2.56 13.26 -23.37
N TRP A 95 -1.27 13.21 -23.71
CA TRP A 95 -0.20 12.88 -22.76
C TRP A 95 -0.14 13.89 -21.61
N LEU A 96 -0.15 15.19 -21.92
CA LEU A 96 -0.12 16.25 -20.91
C LEU A 96 -1.33 16.18 -19.96
N ALA A 97 -2.53 15.92 -20.49
CA ALA A 97 -3.73 15.74 -19.68
C ALA A 97 -3.58 14.57 -18.69
N LYS A 98 -3.03 13.43 -19.15
CA LYS A 98 -2.82 12.26 -18.29
C LYS A 98 -1.73 12.50 -17.25
N VAL A 99 -0.63 13.18 -17.61
CA VAL A 99 0.40 13.61 -16.65
C VAL A 99 -0.20 14.50 -15.56
N ALA A 100 -1.06 15.46 -15.95
CA ALA A 100 -1.70 16.35 -15.00
C ALA A 100 -2.62 15.59 -14.03
N GLU A 101 -3.41 14.62 -14.53
CA GLU A 101 -4.24 13.73 -13.71
C GLU A 101 -3.40 12.93 -12.69
N ILE A 102 -2.28 12.35 -13.13
CA ILE A 102 -1.36 11.59 -12.25
C ILE A 102 -0.79 12.53 -11.16
N LYS A 103 -0.40 13.74 -11.52
CA LYS A 103 0.12 14.72 -10.56
C LYS A 103 -0.92 15.19 -9.56
N ALA A 104 -2.19 15.31 -9.99
CA ALA A 104 -3.31 15.65 -9.12
C ALA A 104 -3.65 14.52 -8.14
N ARG A 105 -3.58 13.26 -8.60
CA ARG A 105 -3.79 12.07 -7.75
C ARG A 105 -2.65 11.83 -6.75
N LEU A 106 -1.42 12.18 -7.15
CA LEU A 106 -0.21 11.99 -6.36
C LEU A 106 0.45 13.34 -6.13
N PRO A 107 -0.14 14.27 -5.35
CA PRO A 107 0.48 15.56 -5.07
C PRO A 107 1.82 15.32 -4.36
N LEU A 108 2.87 16.06 -4.75
CA LEU A 108 4.10 16.06 -3.98
C LEU A 108 3.76 16.78 -2.68
N LEU A 109 3.86 16.06 -1.57
CA LEU A 109 3.79 16.68 -0.26
C LEU A 109 5.06 17.51 -0.13
N GLU A 110 4.93 18.83 -0.22
CA GLU A 110 5.98 19.73 0.26
C GLU A 110 6.13 19.41 1.75
N GLN A 111 7.24 18.78 2.10
CA GLN A 111 7.57 18.52 3.49
C GLN A 111 7.83 19.91 4.10
N GLU A 112 6.82 20.51 4.72
CA GLU A 112 7.07 21.59 5.66
C GLU A 112 7.72 20.96 6.91
N GLY A 113 8.98 21.34 7.19
CA GLY A 113 9.66 21.13 8.47
C GLY A 113 10.76 20.08 8.48
#